data_AF-A0A3D4BQR6-F1
#
_entry.id   AF-A0A3D4BQR6-F1
#
_cell.length_a   1.000
_cell.length_b   1.000
_cell.length_c   1.000
_cell.angle_alpha   90.00
_cell.angle_beta   90.00
_cell.angle_gamma   90.00
#
_symmetry.space_group_name_H-M   'P 1'
#
loop_
_entity.id
_entity.type
_entity.pdbx_description
1 polymer ?
#
loop_
_entity_poly.entity_id
_entity_poly.type
_entity_poly.pdbx_seq_one_letter_code
_entity_poly.pdbx_strand_id
1 'polypeptide(L)'
;MSASQDRNNQIFQTTPLPDNYRSKVQREKALLEQNPNYTDPELEEFRQQEWQRRLYGYWFMLDGEPTYITGLHYFYLNYYEIDTTSGHPDYRDPDRLEFYFRCFVDHDPSSLGMLTVTRRRAGKTYKGGCWTLEGVSRTRKANGGIQSKTNTDSKKVFKKAIIQQFKKLADFFRPVYDTAQGLTPKSELSFFRPTTKGKKAEQDLDKEELESTIDFRASDEYAYDGYKLHYYLVDEVFKTTEADVYKRWEVHKFCLMEAKKVIGKAWFTSTVEEIEGKIELYKEIWNESDPAERLSDGRTRSGLYRYFIPAQDTWEFDKFGKCDSAKALIEINAIKDDLRSNQKKYSEFIHKNPTNIEEAFRIKADDCIYNSDKLQDQLDILSWGDPRFTRGNFEWKDNEKDTEVVFFPNKDGKWLLAWGFDDQEKDVNRVTKRGHSIIPGNRFLFSMGVDPFDHKKTQDGRFSNGAAMVYKRASSYDPEFSNTFVCAYLARPSNPHIFYEDMIKTAYFYGCEILFENNKPAMELYFDQRGYQEFL
;
A
#
# COMPACT_ATOMS: atom_id res chain seq x y z
N MET A 1 -23.62 5.18 35.36
CA MET A 1 -24.40 5.69 34.20
C MET A 1 -25.81 5.14 34.30
N SER A 2 -26.83 5.99 34.42
CA SER A 2 -28.22 5.58 34.25
C SER A 2 -28.50 5.53 32.75
N ALA A 3 -28.39 4.34 32.15
CA ALA A 3 -28.80 4.16 30.76
C ALA A 3 -30.33 4.19 30.65
N SER A 4 -30.85 4.61 29.49
CA SER A 4 -32.28 4.53 29.21
C SER A 4 -32.76 3.08 29.37
N GLN A 5 -33.92 2.88 29.99
CA GLN A 5 -34.55 1.56 30.06
C GLN A 5 -35.10 1.10 28.70
N ASP A 6 -35.39 2.04 27.80
CA ASP A 6 -35.80 1.74 26.43
C ASP A 6 -34.57 1.49 25.56
N ARG A 7 -34.45 0.25 25.06
CA ARG A 7 -33.37 -0.19 24.15
C ARG A 7 -33.26 0.68 22.91
N ASN A 8 -34.38 1.23 22.42
CA ASN A 8 -34.37 2.06 21.22
C ASN A 8 -33.59 3.37 21.39
N ASN A 9 -33.40 3.81 22.63
CA ASN A 9 -32.66 5.01 22.99
C ASN A 9 -31.23 4.70 23.47
N GLN A 10 -30.83 3.43 23.46
CA GLN A 10 -29.47 2.99 23.79
C GLN A 10 -28.62 3.05 22.51
N ILE A 11 -28.30 4.28 22.12
CA ILE A 11 -27.42 4.63 21.00
C ILE A 11 -26.32 5.55 21.50
N PHE A 12 -25.23 5.66 20.74
CA PHE A 12 -24.23 6.68 21.03
C PHE A 12 -24.84 8.07 20.81
N GLN A 13 -24.62 8.96 21.76
CA GLN A 13 -25.02 10.36 21.68
C GLN A 13 -23.77 11.22 21.93
N THR A 14 -23.60 12.26 21.12
CA THR A 14 -22.54 13.24 21.35
C THR A 14 -22.79 13.93 22.69
N THR A 15 -21.73 14.09 23.49
CA THR A 15 -21.78 14.76 24.78
C THR A 15 -22.07 16.25 24.55
N PRO A 16 -23.23 16.76 25.00
CA PRO A 16 -23.52 18.17 24.86
C PRO A 16 -22.61 18.99 25.79
N LEU A 17 -22.27 20.20 25.36
CA LEU A 17 -21.63 21.17 26.24
C LEU A 17 -22.61 21.59 27.35
N PRO A 18 -22.12 21.94 28.55
CA PRO A 18 -22.95 22.45 29.64
C PRO A 18 -23.81 23.65 29.21
N ASP A 19 -24.96 23.81 29.86
CA ASP A 19 -25.83 24.96 29.61
C ASP A 19 -25.07 26.27 29.85
N ASN A 20 -25.23 27.21 28.92
CA ASN A 20 -24.55 28.50 28.90
C ASN A 20 -23.01 28.39 28.93
N TYR A 21 -22.43 27.30 28.41
CA TYR A 21 -20.98 27.05 28.39
C TYR A 21 -20.15 28.27 27.99
N ARG A 22 -20.48 28.90 26.85
CA ARG A 22 -19.74 30.07 26.33
C ARG A 22 -19.75 31.25 27.30
N SER A 23 -20.89 31.51 27.93
CA SER A 23 -21.04 32.60 28.91
C SER A 23 -20.26 32.30 30.19
N LYS A 24 -20.29 31.05 30.66
CA LYS A 24 -19.50 30.59 31.82
C LYS A 24 -18.00 30.73 31.55
N VAL A 25 -17.51 30.30 30.37
CA VAL A 25 -16.10 30.46 29.96
C VAL A 25 -15.68 31.92 29.90
N GLN A 26 -16.53 32.81 29.37
CA GLN A 26 -16.23 34.25 29.33
C GLN A 26 -16.16 34.85 30.74
N ARG A 27 -17.07 34.46 31.64
CA ARG A 27 -17.05 34.88 33.04
C ARG A 27 -15.78 34.38 33.75
N GLU A 28 -15.41 33.13 33.56
CA GLU A 28 -14.19 32.56 34.13
C GLU A 28 -12.94 33.33 33.67
N LYS A 29 -12.84 33.64 32.37
CA LYS A 29 -11.74 34.46 31.83
C LYS A 29 -11.66 35.85 32.48
N ALA A 30 -12.79 36.53 32.66
CA ALA A 30 -12.82 37.83 33.33
C ALA A 30 -12.42 37.76 34.81
N LEU A 31 -12.75 36.66 35.49
CA LEU A 31 -12.36 36.44 36.89
C LEU A 31 -10.89 36.02 37.04
N LEU A 32 -10.34 35.29 36.08
CA LEU A 32 -8.91 34.94 36.02
C LEU A 32 -8.00 36.17 35.94
N GLU A 33 -8.46 37.26 35.30
CA GLU A 33 -7.72 38.54 35.27
C GLU A 33 -7.56 39.16 36.67
N GLN A 34 -8.49 38.87 37.59
CA GLN A 34 -8.50 39.41 38.96
C GLN A 34 -7.93 38.41 39.98
N ASN A 35 -8.18 37.12 39.76
CA ASN A 35 -7.71 36.02 40.59
C ASN A 35 -7.18 34.90 39.69
N PRO A 36 -5.85 34.82 39.48
CA PRO A 36 -5.23 33.83 38.61
C PRO A 36 -5.50 32.36 38.98
N ASN A 37 -5.96 32.09 40.21
CA ASN A 37 -6.27 30.75 40.70
C ASN A 37 -7.78 30.44 40.65
N TYR A 38 -8.61 31.33 40.10
CA TYR A 38 -10.04 31.07 39.98
C TYR A 38 -10.30 29.98 38.93
N THR A 39 -11.18 29.04 39.26
CA THR A 39 -11.71 28.06 38.31
C THR A 39 -13.19 27.91 38.58
N ASP A 40 -14.01 27.88 37.53
CA ASP A 40 -15.43 27.63 37.67
C ASP A 40 -15.66 26.13 37.98
N PRO A 41 -16.22 25.75 39.13
CA PRO A 41 -16.27 24.34 39.55
C PRO A 41 -17.05 23.44 38.58
N GLU A 42 -18.11 23.96 37.95
CA GLU A 42 -18.94 23.17 37.04
C GLU A 42 -18.23 22.96 35.69
N LEU A 43 -17.55 24.01 35.19
CA LEU A 43 -16.72 23.88 34.00
C LEU A 43 -15.55 22.94 34.26
N GLU A 44 -14.93 23.02 35.42
CA GLU A 44 -13.78 22.19 35.77
C GLU A 44 -14.17 20.71 35.88
N GLU A 45 -15.29 20.40 36.55
CA GLU A 45 -15.81 19.04 36.62
C GLU A 45 -16.09 18.47 35.22
N PHE A 46 -16.73 19.25 34.35
CA PHE A 46 -16.98 18.85 32.96
C PHE A 46 -15.68 18.63 32.19
N ARG A 47 -14.72 19.57 32.26
CA ARG A 47 -13.42 19.47 31.58
C ARG A 47 -12.64 18.23 32.03
N GLN A 48 -12.59 17.97 33.34
CA GLN A 48 -11.91 16.80 33.89
C GLN A 48 -12.56 15.50 33.41
N GLN A 49 -13.90 15.43 33.40
CA GLN A 49 -14.62 14.28 32.85
C GLN A 49 -14.28 14.04 31.37
N GLU A 50 -14.28 15.09 30.56
CA GLU A 50 -14.00 14.97 29.13
C GLU A 50 -12.53 14.59 28.86
N TRP A 51 -11.58 15.10 29.65
CA TRP A 51 -10.18 14.65 29.62
C TRP A 51 -10.05 13.18 30.01
N GLN A 52 -10.74 12.72 31.05
CA GLN A 52 -10.74 11.30 31.42
C GLN A 52 -11.29 10.42 30.29
N ARG A 53 -12.39 10.82 29.64
CA ARG A 53 -12.95 10.06 28.51
C ARG A 53 -12.04 10.07 27.30
N ARG A 54 -11.38 11.19 27.01
CA ARG A 54 -10.36 11.31 25.95
C ARG A 54 -9.16 10.39 26.19
N LEU A 55 -8.73 10.21 27.45
CA LEU A 55 -7.55 9.40 27.78
C LEU A 55 -7.86 7.91 27.97
N TYR A 56 -8.98 7.58 28.64
CA TYR A 56 -9.29 6.22 29.08
C TYR A 56 -10.41 5.56 28.26
N GLY A 57 -11.06 6.32 27.38
CA GLY A 57 -12.23 5.87 26.64
C GLY A 57 -13.53 6.03 27.41
N TYR A 58 -14.59 5.49 26.84
CA TYR A 58 -15.95 5.72 27.31
C TYR A 58 -16.79 4.46 27.14
N TRP A 59 -17.59 4.15 28.14
CA TRP A 59 -18.59 3.08 28.09
C TRP A 59 -19.97 3.71 27.86
N PHE A 60 -20.79 3.08 27.03
CA PHE A 60 -22.18 3.45 26.85
C PHE A 60 -23.02 2.20 26.57
N MET A 61 -24.35 2.30 26.66
CA MET A 61 -25.22 1.19 26.29
C MET A 61 -25.57 1.28 24.80
N LEU A 62 -25.38 0.18 24.08
CA LEU A 62 -25.76 0.04 22.67
C LEU A 62 -26.65 -1.18 22.52
N ASP A 63 -27.93 -0.97 22.23
CA ASP A 63 -28.90 -2.05 21.97
C ASP A 63 -28.88 -3.17 23.04
N GLY A 64 -28.93 -2.79 24.31
CA GLY A 64 -28.93 -3.70 25.47
C GLY A 64 -27.55 -4.07 25.98
N GLU A 65 -26.48 -3.77 25.25
CA GLU A 65 -25.12 -4.23 25.55
C GLU A 65 -24.20 -3.08 25.99
N PRO A 66 -23.47 -3.22 27.12
CA PRO A 66 -22.40 -2.31 27.49
C PRO A 66 -21.29 -2.34 26.43
N THR A 67 -21.08 -1.22 25.77
CA THR A 67 -20.12 -1.07 24.68
C THR A 67 -19.06 -0.04 25.04
N TYR A 68 -17.80 -0.44 24.91
CA TYR A 68 -16.65 0.42 25.11
C TYR A 68 -16.23 1.10 23.80
N ILE A 69 -15.74 2.33 23.86
CA ILE A 69 -14.98 2.96 22.78
C ILE A 69 -13.68 3.52 23.37
N THR A 70 -12.59 3.45 22.59
CA THR A 70 -11.29 3.98 23.01
C THR A 70 -11.34 5.50 23.14
N GLY A 71 -10.39 6.08 23.88
CA GLY A 71 -10.31 7.53 24.06
C GLY A 71 -10.21 8.30 22.74
N LEU A 72 -9.43 7.75 21.79
CA LEU A 72 -9.33 8.31 20.43
C LEU A 72 -10.65 8.23 19.66
N HIS A 73 -11.40 7.14 19.77
CA HIS A 73 -12.71 7.03 19.12
C HIS A 73 -13.74 7.97 19.78
N TYR A 74 -13.72 8.09 21.11
CA TYR A 74 -14.54 9.07 21.82
C TYR A 74 -14.24 10.50 21.37
N PHE A 75 -12.95 10.84 21.24
CA PHE A 75 -12.51 12.14 20.74
C PHE A 75 -12.97 12.37 19.29
N TYR A 76 -12.88 11.36 18.42
CA TYR A 76 -13.37 11.42 17.04
C TYR A 76 -14.86 11.72 16.97
N LEU A 77 -15.69 11.02 17.75
CA LEU A 77 -17.15 11.19 17.72
C LEU A 77 -17.60 12.54 18.32
N ASN A 78 -16.95 13.03 19.36
CA ASN A 78 -17.42 14.23 20.08
C ASN A 78 -16.74 15.53 19.66
N TYR A 79 -15.46 15.49 19.28
CA TYR A 79 -14.61 16.69 19.20
C TYR A 79 -13.94 16.88 17.83
N TYR A 80 -14.32 16.07 16.85
CA TYR A 80 -13.75 16.11 15.51
C TYR A 80 -14.84 16.26 14.46
N GLU A 81 -15.13 17.51 14.08
CA GLU A 81 -16.27 17.86 13.23
C GLU A 81 -16.04 17.62 11.73
N ILE A 82 -16.68 16.59 11.19
CA ILE A 82 -16.67 16.29 9.75
C ILE A 82 -17.91 16.84 9.04
N ASP A 83 -17.82 16.98 7.72
CA ASP A 83 -18.90 17.48 6.87
C ASP A 83 -20.03 16.44 6.76
N THR A 84 -20.88 16.42 7.76
CA THR A 84 -22.04 15.52 7.95
C THR A 84 -23.23 16.35 8.39
N THR A 85 -24.45 15.81 8.23
CA THR A 85 -25.69 16.50 8.59
C THR A 85 -25.75 16.91 10.07
N SER A 86 -25.14 16.11 10.96
CA SER A 86 -25.04 16.36 12.40
C SER A 86 -23.82 17.19 12.81
N GLY A 87 -22.88 17.44 11.89
CA GLY A 87 -21.61 18.11 12.15
C GLY A 87 -20.55 17.24 12.84
N HIS A 88 -20.88 16.00 13.23
CA HIS A 88 -20.00 15.04 13.90
C HIS A 88 -20.11 13.66 13.24
N PRO A 89 -19.08 12.80 13.33
CA PRO A 89 -19.19 11.44 12.83
C PRO A 89 -20.24 10.66 13.63
N ASP A 90 -21.09 9.93 12.92
CA ASP A 90 -22.00 8.96 13.55
C ASP A 90 -21.21 7.75 14.04
N TYR A 91 -21.66 7.15 15.14
CA TYR A 91 -21.09 5.89 15.61
C TYR A 91 -21.31 4.77 14.57
N ARG A 92 -20.25 4.04 14.26
CA ARG A 92 -20.27 2.87 13.37
C ARG A 92 -19.42 1.77 14.00
N ASP A 93 -19.96 0.57 14.08
CA ASP A 93 -19.26 -0.56 14.71
C ASP A 93 -17.93 -0.92 14.00
N PRO A 94 -17.83 -0.90 12.66
CA PRO A 94 -16.55 -1.11 11.97
C PRO A 94 -15.49 -0.07 12.33
N ASP A 95 -15.89 1.19 12.54
CA ASP A 95 -14.97 2.24 12.99
C ASP A 95 -14.48 1.94 14.42
N ARG A 96 -15.36 1.45 15.31
CA ARG A 96 -14.97 0.99 16.66
C ARG A 96 -13.89 -0.10 16.59
N LEU A 97 -14.07 -1.10 15.73
CA LEU A 97 -13.09 -2.17 15.55
C LEU A 97 -11.76 -1.64 14.99
N GLU A 98 -11.79 -0.71 14.04
CA GLU A 98 -10.57 -0.07 13.53
C GLU A 98 -9.86 0.73 14.62
N PHE A 99 -10.58 1.49 15.45
CA PHE A 99 -9.98 2.24 16.56
C PHE A 99 -9.46 1.32 17.68
N TYR A 100 -10.04 0.13 17.87
CA TYR A 100 -9.47 -0.90 18.75
C TYR A 100 -8.16 -1.43 18.18
N PHE A 101 -8.13 -1.73 16.87
CA PHE A 101 -6.92 -2.19 16.21
C PHE A 101 -5.81 -1.13 16.25
N ARG A 102 -6.15 0.15 16.02
CA ARG A 102 -5.25 1.30 16.22
C ARG A 102 -4.69 1.34 17.64
N CYS A 103 -5.55 1.18 18.65
CA CYS A 103 -5.15 1.17 20.05
C CYS A 103 -4.18 0.01 20.35
N PHE A 104 -4.45 -1.19 19.82
CA PHE A 104 -3.53 -2.32 19.91
C PHE A 104 -2.16 -2.01 19.30
N VAL A 105 -2.14 -1.43 18.09
CA VAL A 105 -0.93 -1.01 17.37
C VAL A 105 -0.14 0.06 18.13
N ASP A 106 -0.82 1.01 18.75
CA ASP A 106 -0.20 2.06 19.58
C ASP A 106 0.51 1.46 20.80
N HIS A 107 -0.05 0.42 21.42
CA HIS A 107 0.49 -0.19 22.62
C HIS A 107 1.51 -1.31 22.37
N ASP A 108 1.54 -1.96 21.19
CA ASP A 108 2.54 -2.99 20.88
C ASP A 108 3.91 -2.33 20.61
N PRO A 109 4.94 -2.54 21.45
CA PRO A 109 6.25 -1.91 21.27
C PRO A 109 7.01 -2.40 20.03
N SER A 110 6.57 -3.49 19.40
CA SER A 110 7.18 -4.07 18.19
C SER A 110 6.52 -3.57 16.91
N SER A 111 5.33 -2.98 16.99
CA SER A 111 4.66 -2.43 15.81
C SER A 111 5.24 -1.05 15.45
N LEU A 112 5.56 -0.80 14.19
CA LEU A 112 5.88 0.53 13.68
C LEU A 112 4.63 1.28 13.19
N GLY A 113 3.46 0.64 13.14
CA GLY A 113 2.23 1.26 12.68
C GLY A 113 1.25 0.28 12.05
N MET A 114 0.28 0.82 11.32
CA MET A 114 -0.73 0.02 10.62
C MET A 114 -0.97 0.47 9.18
N LEU A 115 -1.47 -0.47 8.38
CA LEU A 115 -1.87 -0.29 6.99
C LEU A 115 -3.34 -0.68 6.84
N THR A 116 -4.23 0.32 6.67
CA THR A 116 -5.66 0.10 6.43
C THR A 116 -5.96 0.08 4.93
N VAL A 117 -6.66 -0.96 4.48
CA VAL A 117 -7.35 -0.98 3.19
C VAL A 117 -8.87 -1.06 3.42
N THR A 118 -9.63 -0.20 2.74
CA THR A 118 -11.09 -0.12 2.89
C THR A 118 -11.76 0.37 1.60
N ARG A 119 -13.09 0.28 1.56
CA ARG A 119 -13.92 0.80 0.46
C ARG A 119 -13.87 2.32 0.34
N ARG A 120 -14.34 2.85 -0.79
CA ARG A 120 -14.44 4.30 -1.00
C ARG A 120 -15.37 4.94 0.05
N ARG A 121 -15.05 6.17 0.47
CA ARG A 121 -15.85 7.00 1.40
C ARG A 121 -15.98 6.46 2.84
N ALA A 122 -15.09 5.58 3.29
CA ALA A 122 -15.04 5.10 4.68
C ALA A 122 -14.37 6.07 5.69
N GLY A 123 -14.21 7.36 5.35
CA GLY A 123 -13.68 8.36 6.29
C GLY A 123 -12.20 8.25 6.68
N LYS A 124 -11.40 7.40 6.00
CA LYS A 124 -9.99 7.07 6.36
C LYS A 124 -9.09 8.29 6.63
N THR A 125 -9.16 9.32 5.79
CA THR A 125 -8.36 10.54 5.92
C THR A 125 -8.68 11.29 7.21
N TYR A 126 -9.96 11.34 7.60
CA TYR A 126 -10.40 12.02 8.81
C TYR A 126 -10.02 11.22 10.06
N LYS A 127 -10.13 9.89 10.05
CA LYS A 127 -9.67 9.02 11.14
C LYS A 127 -8.16 9.13 11.36
N GLY A 128 -7.36 9.07 10.29
CA GLY A 128 -5.92 9.26 10.34
C GLY A 128 -5.52 10.66 10.84
N GLY A 129 -6.17 11.72 10.34
CA GLY A 129 -5.94 13.07 10.82
C GLY A 129 -6.36 13.29 12.28
N CYS A 130 -7.43 12.63 12.73
CA CYS A 130 -7.86 12.64 14.12
C CYS A 130 -6.77 12.06 15.02
N TRP A 131 -6.24 10.89 14.66
CA TRP A 131 -5.13 10.27 15.38
C TRP A 131 -3.88 11.15 15.45
N THR A 132 -3.48 11.79 14.34
CA THR A 132 -2.34 12.71 14.33
C THR A 132 -2.62 13.95 15.20
N LEU A 133 -3.77 14.60 15.03
CA LEU A 133 -4.10 15.82 15.79
C LEU A 133 -4.28 15.53 17.28
N GLU A 134 -5.04 14.49 17.63
CA GLU A 134 -5.30 14.09 19.02
C GLU A 134 -3.98 13.81 19.74
N GLY A 135 -3.11 12.99 19.14
CA GLY A 135 -1.86 12.56 19.75
C GLY A 135 -0.86 13.71 19.93
N VAL A 136 -0.65 14.52 18.90
CA VAL A 136 0.30 15.65 18.95
C VAL A 136 -0.20 16.77 19.86
N SER A 137 -1.51 17.04 19.88
CA SER A 137 -2.10 18.11 20.71
C SER A 137 -2.14 17.80 22.21
N ARG A 138 -1.73 16.61 22.66
CA ARG A 138 -1.64 16.28 24.10
C ARG A 138 -0.29 15.77 24.55
N THR A 139 0.66 15.62 23.62
CA THR A 139 1.97 15.03 23.91
C THR A 139 3.04 16.09 23.75
N ARG A 140 3.89 16.25 24.76
CA ARG A 140 5.02 17.19 24.71
C ARG A 140 6.12 16.66 23.79
N LYS A 141 6.76 17.53 23.00
CA LYS A 141 7.85 17.20 22.05
C LYS A 141 7.44 16.18 21.00
N ALA A 142 6.18 16.19 20.58
CA ALA A 142 5.64 15.28 19.59
C ALA A 142 5.61 15.93 18.20
N ASN A 143 5.98 15.13 17.18
CA ASN A 143 6.02 15.58 15.80
C ASN A 143 5.09 14.71 14.95
N GLY A 144 4.15 15.37 14.28
CA GLY A 144 3.23 14.77 13.32
C GLY A 144 3.65 15.06 11.89
N GLY A 145 3.85 14.02 11.09
CA GLY A 145 4.20 14.14 9.67
C GLY A 145 3.10 13.61 8.77
N ILE A 146 2.83 14.29 7.65
CA ILE A 146 1.78 13.93 6.70
C ILE A 146 2.36 13.83 5.29
N GLN A 147 2.14 12.68 4.65
CA GLN A 147 2.32 12.49 3.21
C GLN A 147 1.04 11.89 2.59
N SER A 148 0.91 12.02 1.28
CA SER A 148 -0.17 11.41 0.51
C SER A 148 0.32 10.93 -0.85
N LYS A 149 -0.60 10.72 -1.80
CA LYS A 149 -0.27 10.31 -3.17
C LYS A 149 0.44 11.39 -3.97
N THR A 150 0.11 12.66 -3.73
CA THR A 150 0.75 13.85 -4.28
C THR A 150 1.00 14.90 -3.21
N ASN A 151 1.97 15.79 -3.42
CA ASN A 151 2.24 16.89 -2.49
C ASN A 151 1.01 17.81 -2.31
N THR A 152 0.25 18.01 -3.39
CA THR A 152 -1.00 18.78 -3.35
C THR A 152 -2.04 18.09 -2.45
N ASP A 153 -2.11 16.76 -2.49
CA ASP A 153 -3.01 16.00 -1.63
C ASP A 153 -2.54 15.99 -0.17
N SER A 154 -1.23 15.89 0.12
CA SER A 154 -0.68 16.07 1.47
C SER A 154 -1.14 17.39 2.09
N LYS A 155 -1.06 18.49 1.33
CA LYS A 155 -1.54 19.81 1.75
C LYS A 155 -3.06 19.84 1.99
N LYS A 156 -3.85 19.12 1.19
CA LYS A 156 -5.31 19.02 1.40
C LYS A 156 -5.63 18.27 2.68
N VAL A 157 -4.93 17.16 2.95
CA VAL A 157 -5.08 16.39 4.19
C VAL A 157 -4.78 17.28 5.39
N PHE A 158 -3.62 17.96 5.39
CA PHE A 158 -3.26 18.90 6.45
C PHE A 158 -4.33 19.99 6.66
N LYS A 159 -4.79 20.62 5.58
CA LYS A 159 -5.82 21.68 5.69
C LYS A 159 -7.14 21.16 6.25
N LYS A 160 -7.65 20.03 5.73
CA LYS A 160 -9.01 19.52 6.01
C LYS A 160 -9.10 18.69 7.28
N ALA A 161 -8.12 17.82 7.50
CA ALA A 161 -8.12 16.87 8.61
C ALA A 161 -7.40 17.45 9.85
N ILE A 162 -6.44 18.36 9.68
CA ILE A 162 -5.74 18.98 10.83
C ILE A 162 -6.29 20.36 11.13
N ILE A 163 -6.05 21.34 10.23
CA ILE A 163 -6.29 22.76 10.54
C ILE A 163 -7.77 23.08 10.75
N GLN A 164 -8.65 22.60 9.88
CA GLN A 164 -10.09 22.85 10.03
C GLN A 164 -10.65 22.24 11.33
N GLN A 165 -10.14 21.08 11.72
CA GLN A 165 -10.59 20.35 12.91
C GLN A 165 -10.07 21.01 14.18
N PHE A 166 -8.78 21.34 14.19
CA PHE A 166 -8.14 22.08 15.27
C PHE A 166 -8.87 23.41 15.61
N LYS A 167 -9.30 24.16 14.59
CA LYS A 167 -10.01 25.44 14.78
C LYS A 167 -11.38 25.28 15.45
N LYS A 168 -12.00 24.13 15.30
CA LYS A 168 -13.33 23.80 15.83
C LYS A 168 -13.27 23.12 17.19
N LEU A 169 -12.09 22.60 17.55
CA LEU A 169 -11.85 21.92 18.82
C LEU A 169 -12.28 22.76 20.02
N ALA A 170 -12.87 22.12 21.04
CA ALA A 170 -13.21 22.77 22.29
C ALA A 170 -11.98 23.45 22.92
N ASP A 171 -12.18 24.57 23.61
CA ASP A 171 -11.10 25.41 24.13
C ASP A 171 -10.24 24.69 25.17
N PHE A 172 -10.82 23.82 25.99
CA PHE A 172 -10.10 22.99 26.97
C PHE A 172 -9.27 21.86 26.36
N PHE A 173 -9.43 21.56 25.07
CA PHE A 173 -8.59 20.62 24.33
C PHE A 173 -7.62 21.29 23.37
N ARG A 174 -7.73 22.61 23.21
CA ARG A 174 -6.91 23.38 22.28
C ARG A 174 -5.66 23.87 23.01
N PRO A 175 -4.46 23.34 22.69
CA PRO A 175 -3.24 23.83 23.30
C PRO A 175 -2.93 25.25 22.84
N VAL A 176 -2.01 25.89 23.56
CA VAL A 176 -1.36 27.11 23.06
C VAL A 176 -0.64 26.77 21.76
N TYR A 177 -0.75 27.65 20.77
CA TYR A 177 -0.17 27.46 19.45
C TYR A 177 0.31 28.79 18.87
N ASP A 178 1.23 28.70 17.92
CA ASP A 178 1.85 29.86 17.31
C ASP A 178 0.85 30.55 16.38
N THR A 179 0.58 31.81 16.69
CA THR A 179 -0.31 32.69 15.92
C THR A 179 0.45 33.78 15.16
N ALA A 180 1.79 33.74 15.11
CA ALA A 180 2.61 34.78 14.49
C ALA A 180 2.28 35.00 13.00
N GLN A 181 1.87 33.94 12.29
CA GLN A 181 1.46 34.00 10.87
C GLN A 181 -0.08 34.03 10.69
N GLY A 182 -0.83 34.30 11.76
CA GLY A 182 -2.29 34.34 11.79
C GLY A 182 -2.94 33.10 12.42
N LEU A 183 -4.27 33.11 12.55
CA LEU A 183 -5.06 32.07 13.24
C LEU A 183 -5.30 30.80 12.40
N THR A 184 -4.71 30.70 11.21
CA THR A 184 -4.92 29.56 10.30
C THR A 184 -3.60 29.20 9.67
N PRO A 185 -2.85 28.28 10.29
CA PRO A 185 -1.55 27.87 9.78
C PRO A 185 -1.65 27.24 8.39
N LYS A 186 -0.66 27.50 7.54
CA LYS A 186 -0.68 27.14 6.11
C LYS A 186 0.23 25.97 5.75
N SER A 187 1.32 25.77 6.50
CA SER A 187 2.36 24.79 6.25
C SER A 187 2.64 23.89 7.46
N GLU A 188 2.56 24.45 8.66
CA GLU A 188 2.84 23.76 9.91
C GLU A 188 1.91 24.29 11.01
N LEU A 189 1.35 23.40 11.83
CA LEU A 189 0.66 23.74 13.07
C LEU A 189 1.66 23.53 14.21
N SER A 190 2.02 24.62 14.89
CA SER A 190 3.08 24.63 15.88
C SER A 190 2.51 24.95 17.25
N PHE A 191 2.65 24.05 18.22
CA PHE A 191 2.15 24.19 19.60
C PHE A 191 3.16 24.88 20.52
N PHE A 192 3.66 26.01 20.04
CA PHE A 192 4.60 26.90 20.72
C PHE A 192 3.88 28.21 21.05
N ARG A 193 4.40 28.95 22.03
CA ARG A 193 3.91 30.29 22.32
C ARG A 193 4.23 31.25 21.16
N PRO A 194 3.30 32.17 20.81
CA PRO A 194 3.58 33.19 19.83
C PRO A 194 4.80 34.03 20.25
N THR A 195 5.72 34.26 19.32
CA THR A 195 6.92 35.07 19.58
C THR A 195 6.53 36.50 19.96
N THR A 196 6.75 36.88 21.23
CA THR A 196 6.57 38.25 21.72
C THR A 196 7.90 39.02 21.63
N LYS A 197 7.85 40.31 21.26
CA LYS A 197 9.03 41.19 21.19
C LYS A 197 9.08 42.13 22.40
N GLY A 198 10.28 42.45 22.89
CA GLY A 198 10.50 43.42 23.97
C GLY A 198 10.45 42.81 25.38
N LYS A 199 10.25 43.63 26.42
CA LYS A 199 10.33 43.20 27.85
C LYS A 199 9.35 42.07 28.25
N LYS A 200 8.28 41.84 27.48
CA LYS A 200 7.34 40.72 27.71
C LYS A 200 7.90 39.36 27.28
N ALA A 201 8.93 39.34 26.41
CA ALA A 201 9.57 38.09 25.96
C ALA A 201 10.26 37.36 27.12
N GLU A 202 10.90 38.09 28.03
CA GLU A 202 11.54 37.49 29.22
C GLU A 202 10.52 36.86 30.18
N GLN A 203 9.29 37.38 30.23
CA GLN A 203 8.21 36.85 31.08
C GLN A 203 7.55 35.58 30.52
N ASP A 204 7.79 35.27 29.24
CA ASP A 204 7.23 34.10 28.58
C ASP A 204 8.18 32.88 28.62
N LEU A 205 9.46 33.07 28.99
CA LEU A 205 10.49 32.02 29.02
C LEU A 205 10.15 30.83 29.92
N ASP A 206 9.53 31.07 31.07
CA ASP A 206 9.24 30.03 32.07
C ASP A 206 7.85 29.39 31.89
N LYS A 207 7.08 29.81 30.88
CA LYS A 207 5.72 29.32 30.70
C LYS A 207 5.71 28.03 29.89
N GLU A 208 4.97 27.04 30.37
CA GLU A 208 4.85 25.77 29.67
C GLU A 208 4.23 25.90 28.28
N GLU A 209 4.74 25.08 27.36
CA GLU A 209 4.26 24.84 26.01
C GLU A 209 4.49 23.36 25.64
N LEU A 210 3.82 22.88 24.59
CA LEU A 210 3.95 21.47 24.20
C LEU A 210 5.24 21.19 23.42
N GLU A 211 5.81 22.19 22.74
CA GLU A 211 6.99 22.01 21.88
C GLU A 211 6.74 20.96 20.77
N SER A 212 5.52 20.92 20.26
CA SER A 212 5.03 19.89 19.33
C SER A 212 4.60 20.51 18.00
N THR A 213 4.76 19.78 16.89
CA THR A 213 4.39 20.28 15.56
C THR A 213 3.63 19.25 14.73
N ILE A 214 2.82 19.73 13.80
CA ILE A 214 2.25 18.92 12.71
C ILE A 214 2.56 19.64 11.40
N ASP A 215 3.22 18.98 10.46
CA ASP A 215 3.47 19.51 9.12
C ASP A 215 3.04 18.52 8.02
N PHE A 216 3.22 18.94 6.78
CA PHE A 216 3.11 18.04 5.62
C PHE A 216 4.32 18.26 4.71
N ARG A 217 4.73 17.19 4.04
CA ARG A 217 5.86 17.22 3.10
C ARG A 217 5.47 16.67 1.73
N ALA A 218 6.38 16.85 0.78
CA ALA A 218 6.27 16.27 -0.56
C ALA A 218 6.17 14.74 -0.48
N SER A 219 5.59 14.09 -1.48
CA SER A 219 5.33 12.64 -1.43
C SER A 219 6.54 11.77 -1.76
N ASP A 220 7.71 12.35 -2.00
CA ASP A 220 8.91 11.62 -2.38
C ASP A 220 9.46 10.74 -1.23
N GLU A 221 10.42 9.88 -1.56
CA GLU A 221 10.96 8.87 -0.65
C GLU A 221 11.74 9.42 0.55
N TYR A 222 12.23 10.66 0.47
CA TYR A 222 13.20 11.20 1.44
C TYR A 222 12.68 12.43 2.19
N ALA A 223 11.42 12.81 1.98
CA ALA A 223 10.88 14.07 2.44
C ALA A 223 10.92 14.25 3.98
N TYR A 224 10.91 13.14 4.73
CA TYR A 224 11.07 13.10 6.18
C TYR A 224 12.38 12.43 6.63
N ASP A 225 13.33 12.16 5.73
CA ASP A 225 14.60 11.53 6.11
C ASP A 225 15.33 12.35 7.19
N GLY A 226 15.76 11.67 8.26
CA GLY A 226 16.40 12.28 9.43
C GLY A 226 15.47 12.95 10.44
N TYR A 227 14.15 12.98 10.20
CA TYR A 227 13.19 13.55 11.16
C TYR A 227 12.87 12.56 12.29
N LYS A 228 12.58 13.08 13.48
CA LYS A 228 12.01 12.30 14.59
C LYS A 228 10.49 12.43 14.59
N LEU A 229 9.78 11.43 14.09
CA LEU A 229 8.32 11.41 13.98
C LEU A 229 7.69 10.57 15.09
N HIS A 230 6.58 11.06 15.65
CA HIS A 230 5.77 10.35 16.63
C HIS A 230 4.46 9.84 16.00
N TYR A 231 3.91 10.63 15.08
CA TYR A 231 2.66 10.32 14.37
C TYR A 231 2.87 10.55 12.87
N TYR A 232 3.02 9.47 12.10
CA TYR A 232 3.25 9.56 10.67
C TYR A 232 2.03 9.06 9.88
N LEU A 233 1.30 9.97 9.23
CA LEU A 233 0.13 9.66 8.42
C LEU A 233 0.49 9.63 6.94
N VAL A 234 0.17 8.51 6.27
CA VAL A 234 0.32 8.36 4.82
C VAL A 234 -1.03 8.05 4.20
N ASP A 235 -1.66 9.06 3.61
CA ASP A 235 -3.01 8.96 3.04
C ASP A 235 -2.98 8.57 1.56
N GLU A 236 -3.82 7.60 1.15
CA GLU A 236 -3.86 7.08 -0.22
C GLU A 236 -2.51 6.51 -0.71
N VAL A 237 -1.82 5.75 0.15
CA VAL A 237 -0.45 5.28 -0.10
C VAL A 237 -0.29 4.49 -1.41
N PHE A 238 -1.29 3.71 -1.82
CA PHE A 238 -1.24 2.90 -3.05
C PHE A 238 -1.64 3.63 -4.33
N LYS A 239 -1.85 4.95 -4.27
CA LYS A 239 -2.20 5.78 -5.43
C LYS A 239 -1.06 6.72 -5.85
N THR A 240 0.10 6.60 -5.21
CA THR A 240 1.23 7.49 -5.45
C THR A 240 2.04 7.02 -6.66
N THR A 241 2.26 7.93 -7.60
CA THR A 241 3.23 7.77 -8.69
C THR A 241 4.50 8.58 -8.46
N GLU A 242 4.49 9.47 -7.47
CA GLU A 242 5.60 10.36 -7.12
C GLU A 242 6.74 9.63 -6.39
N ALA A 243 6.51 8.44 -5.85
CA ALA A 243 7.56 7.68 -5.17
C ALA A 243 7.30 6.17 -5.16
N ASP A 244 8.37 5.42 -4.94
CA ASP A 244 8.29 4.03 -4.56
C ASP A 244 7.85 3.88 -3.09
N VAL A 245 6.68 3.27 -2.87
CA VAL A 245 6.07 3.14 -1.54
C VAL A 245 6.96 2.33 -0.58
N TYR A 246 7.55 1.25 -1.08
CA TYR A 246 8.37 0.38 -0.24
C TYR A 246 9.67 1.09 0.13
N LYS A 247 10.34 1.73 -0.84
CA LYS A 247 11.54 2.53 -0.58
C LYS A 247 11.30 3.69 0.38
N ARG A 248 10.20 4.43 0.19
CA ARG A 248 9.77 5.50 1.12
C ARG A 248 9.58 4.97 2.53
N TRP A 249 8.94 3.81 2.64
CA TRP A 249 8.72 3.19 3.94
C TRP A 249 10.04 2.76 4.59
N GLU A 250 10.94 2.12 3.86
CA GLU A 250 12.28 1.76 4.36
C GLU A 250 13.04 2.96 4.93
N VAL A 251 12.98 4.12 4.28
CA VAL A 251 13.60 5.36 4.78
C VAL A 251 12.88 5.85 6.05
N HIS A 252 11.56 5.98 6.01
CA HIS A 252 10.81 6.60 7.10
C HIS A 252 10.62 5.71 8.33
N LYS A 253 10.81 4.38 8.24
CA LYS A 253 10.87 3.48 9.42
C LYS A 253 11.87 4.00 10.46
N PHE A 254 13.03 4.47 10.02
CA PHE A 254 14.07 4.99 10.91
C PHE A 254 13.64 6.27 11.63
N CYS A 255 12.73 7.05 11.04
CA CYS A 255 12.19 8.27 11.66
C CYS A 255 11.29 7.98 12.87
N LEU A 256 10.81 6.75 12.99
CA LEU A 256 9.93 6.25 14.06
C LEU A 256 10.70 5.48 15.13
N MET A 257 12.03 5.41 15.00
CA MET A 257 12.90 4.62 15.87
C MET A 257 14.01 5.46 16.48
N GLU A 258 14.35 5.15 17.72
CA GLU A 258 15.55 5.64 18.38
C GLU A 258 16.34 4.41 18.85
N ALA A 259 17.46 4.15 18.18
CA ALA A 259 18.16 2.87 18.23
C ALA A 259 17.20 1.69 17.95
N LYS A 260 16.92 0.83 18.95
CA LYS A 260 16.00 -0.32 18.81
C LYS A 260 14.58 -0.04 19.29
N LYS A 261 14.33 1.13 19.89
CA LYS A 261 13.04 1.47 20.50
C LYS A 261 12.16 2.18 19.47
N VAL A 262 10.92 1.70 19.32
CA VAL A 262 9.89 2.43 18.59
C VAL A 262 9.44 3.62 19.43
N ILE A 263 9.60 4.82 18.87
CA ILE A 263 9.24 6.10 19.50
C ILE A 263 8.03 6.76 18.85
N GLY A 264 7.70 6.34 17.62
CA GLY A 264 6.57 6.83 16.85
C GLY A 264 5.88 5.71 16.11
N LYS A 265 4.70 6.01 15.55
CA LYS A 265 3.92 5.06 14.79
C LYS A 265 3.50 5.66 13.46
N ALA A 266 3.24 4.79 12.50
CA ALA A 266 2.66 5.12 11.21
C ALA A 266 1.18 4.73 11.12
N TRP A 267 0.43 5.43 10.27
CA TRP A 267 -0.86 4.99 9.78
C TRP A 267 -0.93 5.20 8.28
N PHE A 268 -0.88 4.10 7.55
CA PHE A 268 -1.02 4.08 6.10
C PHE A 268 -2.48 3.79 5.77
N THR A 269 -3.07 4.60 4.91
CA THR A 269 -4.46 4.39 4.48
C THR A 269 -4.52 4.25 2.97
N SER A 270 -5.40 3.38 2.47
CA SER A 270 -5.66 3.30 1.05
C SER A 270 -7.10 2.89 0.73
N THR A 271 -7.53 3.28 -0.47
CA THR A 271 -8.73 2.77 -1.13
C THR A 271 -8.32 2.17 -2.46
N VAL A 272 -8.93 1.07 -2.81
CA VAL A 272 -8.53 0.16 -3.90
C VAL A 272 -9.03 0.53 -5.30
N GLU A 273 -9.61 1.73 -5.45
CA GLU A 273 -10.22 2.17 -6.71
C GLU A 273 -9.21 2.49 -7.83
N GLU A 274 -8.02 2.97 -7.45
CA GLU A 274 -7.06 3.59 -8.37
C GLU A 274 -5.64 3.16 -8.02
N ILE A 275 -5.41 1.85 -7.97
CA ILE A 275 -4.07 1.30 -7.84
C ILE A 275 -3.35 1.53 -9.18
N GLU A 276 -2.44 2.49 -9.23
CA GLU A 276 -1.64 2.78 -10.43
C GLU A 276 -0.35 1.94 -10.43
N GLY A 277 -0.16 1.12 -11.47
CA GLY A 277 1.12 0.62 -11.99
C GLY A 277 2.06 -0.21 -11.10
N LYS A 278 1.74 -0.45 -9.82
CA LYS A 278 2.66 -1.12 -8.86
C LYS A 278 1.95 -2.08 -7.90
N ILE A 279 0.93 -2.79 -8.39
CA ILE A 279 0.09 -3.66 -7.54
C ILE A 279 0.89 -4.74 -6.80
N GLU A 280 1.93 -5.31 -7.42
CA GLU A 280 2.78 -6.33 -6.79
C GLU A 280 3.57 -5.77 -5.60
N LEU A 281 4.08 -4.54 -5.69
CA LEU A 281 4.72 -3.86 -4.56
C LEU A 281 3.75 -3.62 -3.40
N TYR A 282 2.48 -3.33 -3.73
CA TYR A 282 1.45 -3.08 -2.74
C TYR A 282 0.98 -4.36 -2.06
N LYS A 283 0.90 -5.47 -2.83
CA LYS A 283 0.69 -6.81 -2.29
C LYS A 283 1.85 -7.24 -1.40
N GLU A 284 3.09 -6.95 -1.79
CA GLU A 284 4.29 -7.26 -1.01
C GLU A 284 4.23 -6.59 0.37
N ILE A 285 4.13 -5.26 0.44
CA ILE A 285 4.04 -4.56 1.74
C ILE A 285 2.81 -5.00 2.53
N TRP A 286 1.68 -5.30 1.88
CA TRP A 286 0.49 -5.82 2.55
C TRP A 286 0.73 -7.19 3.18
N ASN A 287 1.33 -8.13 2.44
CA ASN A 287 1.62 -9.49 2.92
C ASN A 287 2.67 -9.48 4.03
N GLU A 288 3.70 -8.66 3.88
CA GLU A 288 4.73 -8.45 4.89
C GLU A 288 4.23 -7.76 6.17
N SER A 289 2.99 -7.26 6.16
CA SER A 289 2.34 -6.60 7.29
C SER A 289 1.42 -7.53 8.09
N ASP A 290 1.46 -8.85 7.89
CA ASP A 290 0.61 -9.78 8.64
C ASP A 290 1.05 -9.89 10.12
N PRO A 291 0.26 -9.44 11.12
CA PRO A 291 0.63 -9.55 12.53
C PRO A 291 0.79 -10.99 13.04
N ALA A 292 0.31 -12.01 12.30
CA ALA A 292 0.54 -13.42 12.58
C ALA A 292 1.93 -13.90 12.11
N GLU A 293 2.55 -13.21 11.16
CA GLU A 293 3.88 -13.53 10.63
C GLU A 293 4.94 -12.55 11.16
N ARG A 294 5.52 -12.90 12.30
CA ARG A 294 6.54 -12.08 12.97
C ARG A 294 7.95 -12.65 12.81
N LEU A 295 8.91 -11.76 12.62
CA LEU A 295 10.34 -12.03 12.70
C LEU A 295 10.75 -12.33 14.15
N SER A 296 11.99 -12.79 14.32
CA SER A 296 12.56 -13.13 15.63
C SER A 296 12.61 -11.96 16.61
N ASP A 297 12.54 -10.72 16.13
CA ASP A 297 12.51 -9.51 16.95
C ASP A 297 11.09 -9.05 17.34
N GLY A 298 10.07 -9.83 16.97
CA GLY A 298 8.66 -9.56 17.27
C GLY A 298 7.94 -8.63 16.29
N ARG A 299 8.65 -8.11 15.28
CA ARG A 299 8.08 -7.23 14.24
C ARG A 299 7.59 -8.05 13.05
N THR A 300 6.63 -7.53 12.30
CA THR A 300 6.36 -8.02 10.94
C THR A 300 7.50 -7.63 10.01
N ARG A 301 7.61 -8.27 8.84
CA ARG A 301 8.67 -7.94 7.86
C ARG A 301 8.62 -6.46 7.45
N SER A 302 7.41 -5.94 7.23
CA SER A 302 7.21 -4.52 6.95
C SER A 302 7.29 -3.65 8.21
N GLY A 303 7.14 -4.22 9.41
CA GLY A 303 6.94 -3.49 10.66
C GLY A 303 5.53 -2.90 10.85
N LEU A 304 4.67 -2.91 9.83
CA LEU A 304 3.28 -2.48 9.90
C LEU A 304 2.36 -3.67 10.18
N TYR A 305 1.18 -3.42 10.76
CA TYR A 305 0.10 -4.41 10.83
C TYR A 305 -1.02 -4.09 9.83
N ARG A 306 -1.41 -5.07 9.03
CA ARG A 306 -2.47 -4.95 8.02
C ARG A 306 -3.85 -5.05 8.66
N TYR A 307 -4.77 -4.20 8.20
CA TYR A 307 -6.17 -4.20 8.60
C TYR A 307 -7.07 -3.95 7.40
N PHE A 308 -7.95 -4.90 7.08
CA PHE A 308 -8.88 -4.79 5.97
C PHE A 308 -10.31 -4.64 6.49
N ILE A 309 -11.04 -3.66 5.97
CA ILE A 309 -12.45 -3.49 6.26
C ILE A 309 -13.22 -3.82 4.97
N PRO A 310 -13.91 -4.97 4.92
CA PRO A 310 -14.61 -5.38 3.71
C PRO A 310 -15.88 -4.55 3.50
N ALA A 311 -16.33 -4.48 2.25
CA ALA A 311 -17.43 -3.60 1.87
C ALA A 311 -18.76 -3.95 2.55
N GLN A 312 -19.02 -5.25 2.77
CA GLN A 312 -20.23 -5.72 3.44
C GLN A 312 -20.36 -5.25 4.89
N ASP A 313 -19.25 -4.95 5.57
CA ASP A 313 -19.30 -4.49 6.97
C ASP A 313 -19.63 -2.99 7.05
N THR A 314 -19.60 -2.28 5.93
CA THR A 314 -19.80 -0.84 5.85
C THR A 314 -20.82 -0.47 4.78
N TRP A 315 -21.74 -1.39 4.47
CA TRP A 315 -22.67 -1.25 3.36
C TRP A 315 -23.83 -0.30 3.68
N GLU A 316 -24.58 -0.64 4.73
CA GLU A 316 -25.70 0.12 5.26
C GLU A 316 -25.72 -0.04 6.78
N PHE A 317 -25.87 1.06 7.51
CA PHE A 317 -25.90 1.04 8.97
C PHE A 317 -27.31 1.18 9.47
N ASP A 318 -27.67 0.38 10.46
CA ASP A 318 -28.88 0.62 11.25
C ASP A 318 -28.70 1.81 12.21
N LYS A 319 -29.75 2.12 12.97
CA LYS A 319 -29.72 3.21 13.96
C LYS A 319 -28.71 3.02 15.10
N PHE A 320 -28.20 1.80 15.28
CA PHE A 320 -27.19 1.44 16.27
C PHE A 320 -25.78 1.47 15.66
N GLY A 321 -25.63 1.86 14.40
CA GLY A 321 -24.34 1.88 13.71
C GLY A 321 -23.82 0.49 13.34
N LYS A 322 -24.66 -0.54 13.38
CA LYS A 322 -24.32 -1.91 13.00
C LYS A 322 -24.72 -2.18 11.55
N CYS A 323 -23.93 -2.99 10.85
CA CYS A 323 -24.23 -3.44 9.50
C CYS A 323 -24.64 -4.92 9.53
N ASP A 324 -25.70 -5.28 8.81
CA ASP A 324 -26.01 -6.69 8.55
C ASP A 324 -25.11 -7.18 7.40
N SER A 325 -23.90 -7.62 7.74
CA SER A 325 -22.89 -8.05 6.76
C SER A 325 -23.37 -9.21 5.88
N ALA A 326 -24.24 -10.09 6.39
CA ALA A 326 -24.75 -11.22 5.62
C ALA A 326 -25.73 -10.74 4.54
N LYS A 327 -26.67 -9.87 4.91
CA LYS A 327 -27.60 -9.24 3.96
C LYS A 327 -26.85 -8.37 2.94
N ALA A 328 -25.91 -7.55 3.41
CA ALA A 328 -25.09 -6.70 2.56
C ALA A 328 -24.29 -7.51 1.53
N LEU A 329 -23.73 -8.65 1.92
CA LEU A 329 -23.00 -9.52 1.00
C LEU A 329 -23.90 -10.08 -0.11
N ILE A 330 -25.14 -10.46 0.20
CA ILE A 330 -26.14 -10.89 -0.80
C ILE A 330 -26.42 -9.77 -1.80
N GLU A 331 -26.67 -8.55 -1.32
CA GLU A 331 -26.94 -7.39 -2.17
C GLU A 331 -25.74 -7.03 -3.06
N ILE A 332 -24.53 -7.01 -2.48
CA ILE A 332 -23.29 -6.74 -3.23
C ILE A 332 -23.09 -7.79 -4.32
N ASN A 333 -23.33 -9.07 -4.03
CA ASN A 333 -23.19 -10.14 -5.02
C ASN A 333 -24.26 -10.07 -6.11
N ALA A 334 -25.50 -9.70 -5.79
CA ALA A 334 -26.54 -9.47 -6.80
C ALA A 334 -26.13 -8.33 -7.76
N ILE A 335 -25.59 -7.22 -7.23
CA ILE A 335 -25.08 -6.12 -8.07
C ILE A 335 -23.90 -6.59 -8.93
N LYS A 336 -22.98 -7.38 -8.37
CA LYS A 336 -21.87 -7.98 -9.13
C LYS A 336 -22.41 -8.81 -10.30
N ASP A 337 -23.44 -9.63 -10.06
CA ASP A 337 -24.05 -10.51 -11.07
C ASP A 337 -24.72 -9.72 -12.21
N ASP A 338 -25.46 -8.66 -11.88
CA ASP A 338 -26.06 -7.76 -12.86
C ASP A 338 -25.00 -7.04 -13.73
N LEU A 339 -23.86 -6.71 -13.12
CA LEU A 339 -22.75 -6.03 -13.80
C LEU A 339 -21.86 -6.96 -14.63
N ARG A 340 -21.96 -8.29 -14.51
CA ARG A 340 -21.10 -9.25 -15.25
C ARG A 340 -21.10 -9.04 -16.75
N SER A 341 -22.22 -8.57 -17.32
CA SER A 341 -22.32 -8.27 -18.76
C SER A 341 -21.50 -7.05 -19.19
N ASN A 342 -21.13 -6.16 -18.26
CA ASN A 342 -20.34 -4.96 -18.51
C ASN A 342 -19.06 -4.99 -17.66
N GLN A 343 -18.00 -5.57 -18.23
CA GLN A 343 -16.74 -5.81 -17.54
C GLN A 343 -16.14 -4.56 -16.88
N LYS A 344 -16.22 -3.43 -17.56
CA LYS A 344 -15.71 -2.16 -17.04
C LYS A 344 -16.44 -1.75 -15.76
N LYS A 345 -17.78 -1.78 -15.80
CA LYS A 345 -18.60 -1.44 -14.62
C LYS A 345 -18.43 -2.46 -13.49
N TYR A 346 -18.30 -3.74 -13.82
CA TYR A 346 -18.03 -4.81 -12.86
C TYR A 346 -16.71 -4.58 -12.12
N SER A 347 -15.62 -4.39 -12.86
CA SER A 347 -14.29 -4.10 -12.31
C SER A 347 -14.32 -2.84 -11.45
N GLU A 348 -14.89 -1.73 -11.94
CA GLU A 348 -15.04 -0.50 -11.16
C GLU A 348 -15.83 -0.71 -9.86
N PHE A 349 -16.89 -1.52 -9.88
CA PHE A 349 -17.70 -1.79 -8.71
C PHE A 349 -16.94 -2.58 -7.64
N ILE A 350 -16.25 -3.66 -8.04
CA ILE A 350 -15.40 -4.46 -7.14
C ILE A 350 -14.32 -3.59 -6.50
N HIS A 351 -13.64 -2.79 -7.32
CA HIS A 351 -12.60 -1.88 -6.85
C HIS A 351 -13.10 -0.79 -5.90
N LYS A 352 -14.38 -0.38 -6.01
CA LYS A 352 -14.98 0.57 -5.06
C LYS A 352 -15.45 -0.12 -3.78
N ASN A 353 -15.81 -1.41 -3.87
CA ASN A 353 -16.52 -2.19 -2.85
C ASN A 353 -15.97 -3.62 -2.72
N PRO A 354 -14.68 -3.79 -2.37
CA PRO A 354 -14.09 -5.12 -2.25
C PRO A 354 -14.69 -5.87 -1.04
N THR A 355 -15.07 -7.12 -1.23
CA THR A 355 -15.61 -7.97 -0.15
C THR A 355 -14.54 -8.81 0.53
N ASN A 356 -13.39 -8.97 -0.13
CA ASN A 356 -12.20 -9.64 0.35
C ASN A 356 -10.94 -8.90 -0.16
N ILE A 357 -9.77 -9.32 0.29
CA ILE A 357 -8.53 -8.62 0.00
C ILE A 357 -8.04 -8.88 -1.43
N GLU A 358 -8.37 -10.04 -1.99
CA GLU A 358 -8.05 -10.43 -3.35
C GLU A 358 -8.74 -9.49 -4.34
N GLU A 359 -10.03 -9.20 -4.13
CA GLU A 359 -10.80 -8.21 -4.88
C GLU A 359 -10.21 -6.80 -4.79
N ALA A 360 -9.68 -6.44 -3.61
CA ALA A 360 -9.01 -5.17 -3.39
C ALA A 360 -7.70 -5.02 -4.21
N PHE A 361 -6.99 -6.12 -4.47
CA PHE A 361 -5.76 -6.14 -5.27
C PHE A 361 -5.92 -6.78 -6.65
N ARG A 362 -7.14 -6.75 -7.23
CA ARG A 362 -7.33 -7.12 -8.65
C ARG A 362 -6.67 -6.10 -9.57
N ILE A 363 -6.28 -6.53 -10.78
CA ILE A 363 -5.79 -5.63 -11.80
C ILE A 363 -7.00 -5.01 -12.52
N LYS A 364 -6.97 -3.69 -12.72
CA LYS A 364 -8.06 -2.98 -13.41
C LYS A 364 -8.13 -3.43 -14.87
N ALA A 365 -9.33 -3.76 -15.34
CA ALA A 365 -9.54 -4.25 -16.70
C ALA A 365 -9.21 -3.22 -17.80
N ASP A 366 -9.17 -1.91 -17.47
CA ASP A 366 -8.94 -0.84 -18.43
C ASP A 366 -7.57 -0.93 -19.16
N ASP A 367 -6.56 -1.58 -18.55
CA ASP A 367 -5.22 -1.73 -19.13
C ASP A 367 -5.04 -3.03 -19.94
N CYS A 368 -6.05 -3.91 -19.95
CA CYS A 368 -5.98 -5.20 -20.62
C CYS A 368 -6.87 -5.21 -21.88
N ILE A 369 -6.24 -5.26 -23.06
CA ILE A 369 -6.96 -5.48 -24.33
C ILE A 369 -7.57 -6.88 -24.44
N TYR A 370 -7.17 -7.80 -23.56
CA TYR A 370 -7.65 -9.17 -23.48
C TYR A 370 -8.70 -9.31 -22.36
N ASN A 371 -9.45 -10.41 -22.37
CA ASN A 371 -10.42 -10.70 -21.31
C ASN A 371 -9.68 -11.03 -20.00
N SER A 372 -9.60 -10.06 -19.09
CA SER A 372 -8.83 -10.17 -17.85
C SER A 372 -9.33 -11.27 -16.92
N ASP A 373 -10.62 -11.60 -16.93
CA ASP A 373 -11.17 -12.68 -16.10
C ASP A 373 -10.71 -14.04 -16.60
N LYS A 374 -10.72 -14.28 -17.91
CA LYS A 374 -10.16 -15.53 -18.47
C LYS A 374 -8.67 -15.67 -18.17
N LEU A 375 -7.94 -14.57 -18.20
CA LEU A 375 -6.52 -14.56 -17.83
C LEU A 375 -6.35 -14.84 -16.34
N GLN A 376 -7.19 -14.25 -15.48
CA GLN A 376 -7.13 -14.44 -14.03
C GLN A 376 -7.55 -15.86 -13.64
N ASP A 377 -8.65 -16.39 -14.18
CA ASP A 377 -9.08 -17.78 -13.97
C ASP A 377 -7.95 -18.75 -14.36
N GLN A 378 -7.27 -18.48 -15.47
CA GLN A 378 -6.14 -19.28 -15.92
C GLN A 378 -4.92 -19.13 -15.00
N LEU A 379 -4.61 -17.91 -14.54
CA LEU A 379 -3.53 -17.67 -13.58
C LEU A 379 -3.80 -18.36 -12.25
N ASP A 380 -5.04 -18.31 -11.76
CA ASP A 380 -5.45 -18.97 -10.54
C ASP A 380 -5.26 -20.50 -10.70
N ILE A 381 -5.76 -21.11 -11.78
CA ILE A 381 -5.52 -22.53 -12.10
C ILE A 381 -4.02 -22.87 -12.13
N LEU A 382 -3.19 -22.04 -12.76
CA LEU A 382 -1.74 -22.24 -12.85
C LEU A 382 -1.05 -22.07 -11.49
N SER A 383 -1.55 -21.21 -10.61
CA SER A 383 -0.96 -20.92 -9.30
C SER A 383 -1.13 -22.06 -8.30
N TRP A 384 -2.16 -22.89 -8.47
CA TRP A 384 -2.45 -24.05 -7.60
C TRP A 384 -1.85 -25.37 -8.11
N GLY A 385 -1.23 -25.39 -9.28
CA GLY A 385 -0.59 -26.58 -9.85
C GLY A 385 0.90 -26.67 -9.56
N ASP A 386 1.48 -27.86 -9.72
CA ASP A 386 2.94 -28.03 -9.68
C ASP A 386 3.62 -27.24 -10.82
N PRO A 387 4.78 -26.60 -10.59
CA PRO A 387 5.51 -25.90 -11.63
C PRO A 387 5.83 -26.83 -12.79
N ARG A 388 5.22 -26.60 -13.95
CA ARG A 388 5.46 -27.41 -15.17
C ARG A 388 6.77 -27.04 -15.89
N PHE A 389 7.66 -26.32 -15.24
CA PHE A 389 8.86 -25.78 -15.85
C PHE A 389 10.07 -25.90 -14.94
N THR A 390 11.20 -26.27 -15.54
CA THR A 390 12.51 -26.29 -14.90
C THR A 390 13.26 -25.01 -15.27
N ARG A 391 13.70 -24.24 -14.28
CA ARG A 391 14.56 -23.08 -14.51
C ARG A 391 16.01 -23.53 -14.63
N GLY A 392 16.76 -22.98 -15.59
CA GLY A 392 18.15 -23.39 -15.83
C GLY A 392 18.87 -22.59 -16.90
N ASN A 393 20.04 -23.09 -17.29
CA ASN A 393 20.90 -22.49 -18.31
C ASN A 393 21.33 -23.49 -19.38
N PHE A 394 21.40 -23.03 -20.62
CA PHE A 394 22.09 -23.75 -21.70
C PHE A 394 23.58 -23.42 -21.69
N GLU A 395 24.42 -24.44 -21.69
CA GLU A 395 25.87 -24.33 -21.72
C GLU A 395 26.47 -25.25 -22.77
N TRP A 396 27.61 -24.85 -23.34
CA TRP A 396 28.37 -25.76 -24.18
C TRP A 396 29.01 -26.82 -23.29
N LYS A 397 29.00 -28.07 -23.75
CA LYS A 397 29.62 -29.19 -23.06
C LYS A 397 31.09 -28.89 -22.80
N ASP A 398 31.52 -29.14 -21.57
CA ASP A 398 32.88 -28.88 -21.09
C ASP A 398 33.35 -27.41 -21.25
N ASN A 399 32.41 -26.47 -21.41
CA ASN A 399 32.67 -25.06 -21.77
C ASN A 399 33.45 -24.86 -23.09
N GLU A 400 33.47 -25.88 -23.95
CA GLU A 400 34.09 -25.82 -25.26
C GLU A 400 33.07 -25.38 -26.31
N LYS A 401 33.27 -24.21 -26.92
CA LYS A 401 32.32 -23.65 -27.90
C LYS A 401 32.10 -24.58 -29.10
N ASP A 402 30.87 -24.53 -29.63
CA ASP A 402 30.46 -25.22 -30.85
C ASP A 402 30.53 -26.77 -30.77
N THR A 403 30.51 -27.28 -29.52
CA THR A 403 30.30 -28.68 -29.13
C THR A 403 28.81 -28.96 -28.88
N GLU A 404 28.46 -29.98 -28.10
CA GLU A 404 27.07 -30.24 -27.70
C GLU A 404 26.59 -29.18 -26.71
N VAL A 405 25.31 -28.80 -26.75
CA VAL A 405 24.68 -27.96 -25.73
C VAL A 405 23.97 -28.84 -24.72
N VAL A 406 24.14 -28.53 -23.43
CA VAL A 406 23.49 -29.22 -22.31
C VAL A 406 22.68 -28.20 -21.51
N PHE A 407 21.53 -28.63 -21.01
CA PHE A 407 20.70 -27.82 -20.11
C PHE A 407 20.98 -28.20 -18.65
N PHE A 408 21.35 -27.21 -17.83
CA PHE A 408 21.60 -27.40 -16.41
C PHE A 408 20.54 -26.70 -15.56
N PRO A 409 19.78 -27.42 -14.72
CA PRO A 409 18.85 -26.81 -13.78
C PRO A 409 19.56 -25.86 -12.81
N ASN A 410 19.06 -24.64 -12.72
CA ASN A 410 19.59 -23.60 -11.85
C ASN A 410 18.47 -22.63 -11.46
N LYS A 411 18.31 -22.37 -10.16
CA LYS A 411 17.29 -21.46 -9.63
C LYS A 411 17.43 -20.03 -10.14
N ASP A 412 18.65 -19.62 -10.48
CA ASP A 412 18.96 -18.30 -11.05
C ASP A 412 19.16 -18.35 -12.57
N GLY A 413 18.72 -19.44 -13.21
CA GLY A 413 18.82 -19.64 -14.65
C GLY A 413 18.02 -18.64 -15.48
N LYS A 414 18.51 -18.38 -16.70
CA LYS A 414 17.89 -17.43 -17.65
C LYS A 414 16.74 -18.02 -18.46
N TRP A 415 16.59 -19.34 -18.46
CA TRP A 415 15.56 -20.06 -19.20
C TRP A 415 14.55 -20.74 -18.29
N LEU A 416 13.31 -20.82 -18.76
CA LEU A 416 12.25 -21.68 -18.24
C LEU A 416 11.95 -22.75 -19.28
N LEU A 417 12.25 -24.00 -18.93
CA LEU A 417 12.09 -25.16 -19.79
C LEU A 417 10.83 -25.93 -19.39
N ALA A 418 9.79 -25.90 -20.23
CA ALA A 418 8.58 -26.69 -20.04
C ALA A 418 8.72 -28.10 -20.63
N TRP A 419 9.52 -28.24 -21.70
CA TRP A 419 9.84 -29.52 -22.32
C TRP A 419 11.25 -29.48 -22.92
N GLY A 420 12.03 -30.51 -22.63
CA GLY A 420 13.37 -30.72 -23.18
C GLY A 420 13.53 -32.16 -23.65
N PHE A 421 14.67 -32.45 -24.28
CA PHE A 421 15.05 -33.80 -24.65
C PHE A 421 15.65 -34.51 -23.42
N ASP A 422 15.38 -35.81 -23.26
CA ASP A 422 16.24 -36.65 -22.44
C ASP A 422 17.59 -36.84 -23.15
N ASP A 423 18.69 -37.01 -22.40
CA ASP A 423 20.07 -37.13 -22.93
C ASP A 423 20.25 -38.29 -23.95
N GLN A 424 19.24 -39.14 -24.12
CA GLN A 424 19.22 -40.28 -25.05
C GLN A 424 18.38 -40.04 -26.31
N GLU A 425 17.72 -38.89 -26.47
CA GLU A 425 16.91 -38.59 -27.65
C GLU A 425 17.77 -38.20 -28.86
N LYS A 426 17.48 -38.80 -30.01
CA LYS A 426 18.24 -38.59 -31.27
C LYS A 426 18.07 -37.20 -31.88
N ASP A 427 17.16 -36.40 -31.34
CA ASP A 427 16.79 -35.11 -31.88
C ASP A 427 17.43 -33.94 -31.10
N VAL A 428 18.07 -34.16 -29.95
CA VAL A 428 18.83 -33.11 -29.25
C VAL A 428 20.10 -32.74 -30.03
N ASN A 429 20.47 -31.47 -30.04
CA ASN A 429 21.71 -30.98 -30.71
C ASN A 429 21.81 -31.37 -32.19
N ARG A 430 20.68 -31.65 -32.86
CA ARG A 430 20.68 -32.16 -34.22
C ARG A 430 21.06 -31.06 -35.20
N VAL A 431 22.32 -31.04 -35.61
CA VAL A 431 22.87 -30.11 -36.58
C VAL A 431 23.75 -30.81 -37.61
N THR A 432 23.89 -30.22 -38.80
CA THR A 432 24.81 -30.70 -39.84
C THR A 432 25.90 -29.67 -40.10
N LYS A 433 27.17 -30.08 -40.02
CA LYS A 433 28.31 -29.21 -40.36
C LYS A 433 28.66 -29.37 -41.85
N ARG A 434 28.62 -28.27 -42.62
CA ARG A 434 29.03 -28.20 -44.03
C ARG A 434 30.06 -27.09 -44.20
N GLY A 435 31.35 -27.45 -44.19
CA GLY A 435 32.43 -26.47 -44.21
C GLY A 435 32.38 -25.60 -42.94
N HIS A 436 32.30 -24.28 -43.11
CA HIS A 436 32.16 -23.33 -42.00
C HIS A 436 30.71 -23.16 -41.51
N SER A 437 29.73 -23.64 -42.28
CA SER A 437 28.31 -23.45 -41.98
C SER A 437 27.75 -24.59 -41.12
N ILE A 438 26.98 -24.22 -40.10
CA ILE A 438 26.24 -25.15 -39.24
C ILE A 438 24.76 -25.01 -39.55
N ILE A 439 24.10 -26.13 -39.86
CA ILE A 439 22.71 -26.16 -40.35
C ILE A 439 21.82 -26.84 -39.30
N PRO A 440 20.69 -26.22 -38.87
CA PRO A 440 19.73 -26.82 -37.94
C PRO A 440 19.04 -28.04 -38.57
N GLY A 441 18.94 -29.13 -37.81
CA GLY A 441 18.43 -30.43 -38.27
C GLY A 441 16.96 -30.73 -37.93
N ASN A 442 16.32 -29.93 -37.08
CA ASN A 442 14.93 -30.11 -36.62
C ASN A 442 13.98 -28.99 -37.07
N ARG A 443 14.23 -28.39 -38.24
CA ARG A 443 13.44 -27.29 -38.82
C ARG A 443 11.94 -27.60 -38.94
N PHE A 444 11.57 -28.88 -39.04
CA PHE A 444 10.19 -29.35 -39.11
C PHE A 444 9.50 -29.54 -37.76
N LEU A 445 10.27 -29.63 -36.67
CA LEU A 445 9.76 -29.89 -35.32
C LEU A 445 9.72 -28.62 -34.48
N PHE A 446 10.68 -27.72 -34.65
CA PHE A 446 10.84 -26.55 -33.80
C PHE A 446 11.04 -25.28 -34.61
N SER A 447 10.65 -24.17 -34.01
CA SER A 447 10.96 -22.81 -34.46
C SER A 447 11.12 -21.91 -33.25
N MET A 448 12.01 -20.93 -33.34
CA MET A 448 12.28 -20.00 -32.26
C MET A 448 11.92 -18.58 -32.70
N GLY A 449 11.33 -17.78 -31.81
CA GLY A 449 11.14 -16.35 -32.00
C GLY A 449 12.02 -15.57 -31.03
N VAL A 450 12.66 -14.50 -31.49
CA VAL A 450 13.58 -13.67 -30.70
C VAL A 450 13.24 -12.20 -30.84
N ASP A 451 13.16 -11.49 -29.71
CA ASP A 451 13.21 -10.02 -29.64
C ASP A 451 14.60 -9.59 -29.12
N PRO A 452 15.51 -9.16 -30.02
CA PRO A 452 16.88 -8.86 -29.64
C PRO A 452 17.03 -7.48 -28.99
N PHE A 453 18.17 -7.23 -28.35
CA PHE A 453 18.58 -5.88 -27.94
C PHE A 453 20.06 -5.64 -28.24
N ASP A 454 20.37 -4.45 -28.78
CA ASP A 454 21.73 -4.13 -29.24
C ASP A 454 22.42 -3.06 -28.36
N HIS A 455 21.67 -2.32 -27.55
CA HIS A 455 22.19 -1.17 -26.82
C HIS A 455 22.44 -1.45 -25.33
N LYS A 456 23.64 -1.08 -24.86
CA LYS A 456 24.03 -1.13 -23.43
C LYS A 456 23.31 -0.09 -22.56
N LYS A 457 22.88 1.04 -23.12
CA LYS A 457 22.15 2.12 -22.43
C LYS A 457 21.03 2.68 -23.31
N THR A 458 19.82 2.78 -22.78
CA THR A 458 18.71 3.54 -23.37
C THR A 458 18.67 4.93 -22.73
N GLN A 459 18.21 5.96 -23.45
CA GLN A 459 18.14 7.34 -22.93
C GLN A 459 17.14 7.52 -21.78
N ASP A 460 16.22 6.57 -21.59
CA ASP A 460 15.05 6.70 -20.72
C ASP A 460 15.12 5.93 -19.39
N GLY A 461 16.28 5.37 -19.02
CA GLY A 461 16.50 4.69 -17.73
C GLY A 461 15.70 3.39 -17.51
N ARG A 462 14.74 3.07 -18.39
CA ARG A 462 14.01 1.80 -18.43
C ARG A 462 14.75 0.81 -19.30
N PHE A 463 15.10 -0.33 -18.71
CA PHE A 463 15.82 -1.41 -19.34
C PHE A 463 14.83 -2.54 -19.71
N SER A 464 14.60 -2.80 -21.01
CA SER A 464 13.88 -4.01 -21.45
C SER A 464 14.78 -5.25 -21.45
N ASN A 465 14.25 -6.42 -21.12
CA ASN A 465 15.00 -7.68 -21.21
C ASN A 465 15.01 -8.19 -22.65
N GLY A 466 16.05 -8.95 -23.03
CA GLY A 466 16.01 -9.75 -24.24
C GLY A 466 15.08 -10.94 -24.01
N ALA A 467 14.26 -11.26 -25.00
CA ALA A 467 13.25 -12.31 -24.89
C ALA A 467 13.36 -13.28 -26.06
N ALA A 468 13.15 -14.57 -25.78
CA ALA A 468 13.00 -15.58 -26.82
C ALA A 468 12.06 -16.69 -26.39
N MET A 469 11.38 -17.31 -27.36
CA MET A 469 10.52 -18.46 -27.14
C MET A 469 10.75 -19.53 -28.20
N VAL A 470 10.81 -20.79 -27.76
CA VAL A 470 10.86 -21.95 -28.65
C VAL A 470 9.48 -22.57 -28.73
N TYR A 471 9.02 -22.74 -29.97
CA TYR A 471 7.74 -23.34 -30.31
C TYR A 471 7.95 -24.73 -30.91
N LYS A 472 7.27 -25.73 -30.33
CA LYS A 472 7.19 -27.08 -30.89
C LYS A 472 5.97 -27.18 -31.78
N ARG A 473 6.21 -27.50 -33.05
CA ARG A 473 5.16 -27.61 -34.08
C ARG A 473 4.26 -28.81 -33.79
N ALA A 474 3.07 -28.80 -34.37
CA ALA A 474 2.11 -29.89 -34.22
C ALA A 474 2.72 -31.22 -34.67
N SER A 475 2.68 -32.20 -33.79
CA SER A 475 3.08 -33.59 -34.03
C SER A 475 1.97 -34.53 -33.59
N SER A 476 1.65 -35.52 -34.43
CA SER A 476 0.73 -36.62 -34.08
C SER A 476 1.40 -37.73 -33.28
N TYR A 477 2.73 -37.72 -33.17
CA TYR A 477 3.51 -38.75 -32.46
C TYR A 477 3.75 -38.41 -30.98
N ASP A 478 3.69 -37.13 -30.62
CA ASP A 478 3.84 -36.65 -29.24
C ASP A 478 2.75 -35.62 -28.94
N PRO A 479 1.60 -36.06 -28.39
CA PRO A 479 0.44 -35.21 -28.18
C PRO A 479 0.56 -34.28 -26.96
N GLU A 480 1.44 -34.56 -26.00
CA GLU A 480 1.49 -33.83 -24.72
C GLU A 480 2.09 -32.43 -24.88
N PHE A 481 3.14 -32.32 -25.69
CA PHE A 481 3.78 -31.03 -26.05
C PHE A 481 3.64 -30.71 -27.54
N SER A 482 2.50 -31.08 -28.12
CA SER A 482 2.17 -30.75 -29.51
C SER A 482 1.67 -29.31 -29.60
N ASN A 483 2.14 -28.55 -30.59
CA ASN A 483 1.61 -27.22 -30.91
C ASN A 483 1.64 -26.23 -29.72
N THR A 484 2.79 -26.16 -29.03
CA THR A 484 2.95 -25.38 -27.80
C THR A 484 4.35 -24.79 -27.66
N PHE A 485 4.51 -23.81 -26.77
CA PHE A 485 5.81 -23.28 -26.39
C PHE A 485 6.48 -24.19 -25.37
N VAL A 486 7.75 -24.52 -25.60
CA VAL A 486 8.50 -25.51 -24.81
C VAL A 486 9.67 -24.92 -24.02
N CYS A 487 10.14 -23.74 -24.41
CA CYS A 487 11.21 -23.02 -23.73
C CYS A 487 11.03 -21.51 -23.84
N ALA A 488 11.31 -20.80 -22.76
CA ALA A 488 11.29 -19.34 -22.70
C ALA A 488 12.62 -18.82 -22.16
N TYR A 489 13.14 -17.75 -22.75
CA TYR A 489 14.28 -16.98 -22.26
C TYR A 489 13.81 -15.56 -21.92
N LEU A 490 14.17 -15.08 -20.73
CA LEU A 490 13.93 -13.68 -20.36
C LEU A 490 15.05 -13.20 -19.44
N ALA A 491 16.05 -12.54 -20.01
CA ALA A 491 17.15 -11.98 -19.24
C ALA A 491 17.81 -10.79 -19.95
N ARG A 492 18.56 -10.01 -19.17
CA ARG A 492 19.37 -8.89 -19.67
C ARG A 492 20.84 -9.07 -19.29
N PRO A 493 21.61 -9.84 -20.08
CA PRO A 493 23.06 -9.93 -19.89
C PRO A 493 23.73 -8.55 -19.98
N SER A 494 24.83 -8.38 -19.25
CA SER A 494 25.63 -7.15 -19.25
C SER A 494 26.24 -6.81 -20.62
N ASN A 495 26.35 -7.82 -21.49
CA ASN A 495 26.85 -7.71 -22.85
C ASN A 495 25.87 -8.37 -23.84
N PRO A 496 25.41 -7.66 -24.88
CA PRO A 496 24.57 -8.23 -25.94
C PRO A 496 25.16 -9.49 -26.59
N HIS A 497 26.49 -9.63 -26.65
CA HIS A 497 27.13 -10.83 -27.21
C HIS A 497 26.85 -12.09 -26.38
N ILE A 498 26.64 -11.94 -25.07
CA ILE A 498 26.21 -13.07 -24.22
C ILE A 498 24.80 -13.49 -24.62
N PHE A 499 23.92 -12.53 -24.87
CA PHE A 499 22.58 -12.82 -25.36
C PHE A 499 22.60 -13.50 -26.74
N TYR A 500 23.41 -13.03 -27.69
CA TYR A 500 23.53 -13.68 -29.00
C TYR A 500 24.05 -15.12 -28.89
N GLU A 501 25.02 -15.36 -28.01
CA GLU A 501 25.52 -16.70 -27.71
C GLU A 501 24.44 -17.59 -27.07
N ASP A 502 23.64 -17.03 -26.16
CA ASP A 502 22.50 -17.72 -25.55
C ASP A 502 21.47 -18.13 -26.60
N MET A 503 21.21 -17.29 -27.61
CA MET A 503 20.32 -17.61 -28.72
C MET A 503 20.90 -18.73 -29.59
N ILE A 504 22.20 -18.69 -29.91
CA ILE A 504 22.89 -19.78 -30.64
C ILE A 504 22.73 -21.09 -29.87
N LYS A 505 23.05 -21.12 -28.58
CA LYS A 505 22.95 -22.35 -27.77
C LYS A 505 21.53 -22.90 -27.73
N THR A 506 20.53 -22.03 -27.56
CA THR A 506 19.13 -22.43 -27.53
C THR A 506 18.72 -23.03 -28.87
N ALA A 507 19.01 -22.37 -29.98
CA ALA A 507 18.65 -22.84 -31.31
C ALA A 507 19.44 -24.10 -31.71
N TYR A 508 20.68 -24.24 -31.24
CA TYR A 508 21.51 -25.43 -31.44
C TYR A 508 20.95 -26.64 -30.68
N PHE A 509 20.61 -26.48 -29.40
CA PHE A 509 20.03 -27.53 -28.58
C PHE A 509 18.75 -28.11 -29.21
N TYR A 510 17.86 -27.24 -29.70
CA TYR A 510 16.63 -27.64 -30.38
C TYR A 510 16.81 -27.96 -31.87
N GLY A 511 17.95 -27.63 -32.47
CA GLY A 511 18.19 -27.74 -33.91
C GLY A 511 17.19 -26.96 -34.76
N CYS A 512 16.80 -25.75 -34.36
CA CYS A 512 15.69 -24.99 -34.96
C CYS A 512 16.12 -23.68 -35.63
N GLU A 513 15.31 -23.19 -36.56
CA GLU A 513 15.46 -21.84 -37.14
C GLU A 513 14.90 -20.77 -36.20
N ILE A 514 15.46 -19.56 -36.30
CA ILE A 514 15.14 -18.39 -35.49
C ILE A 514 14.48 -17.34 -36.38
N LEU A 515 13.27 -16.93 -36.02
CA LEU A 515 12.66 -15.70 -36.48
C LEU A 515 13.16 -14.54 -35.61
N PHE A 516 13.97 -13.66 -36.20
CA PHE A 516 14.51 -12.47 -35.53
C PHE A 516 14.03 -11.18 -36.20
N GLU A 517 14.05 -10.06 -35.46
CA GLU A 517 13.75 -8.75 -36.04
C GLU A 517 14.90 -8.25 -36.92
N ASN A 518 14.61 -8.00 -38.20
CA ASN A 518 15.58 -7.51 -39.19
C ASN A 518 16.06 -6.05 -38.95
N ASN A 519 15.52 -5.35 -37.94
CA ASN A 519 15.87 -3.98 -37.58
C ASN A 519 17.12 -3.88 -36.69
N LYS A 520 17.66 -5.01 -36.22
CA LYS A 520 18.79 -5.12 -35.27
C LYS A 520 19.92 -6.00 -35.84
N PRO A 521 20.81 -5.44 -36.68
CA PRO A 521 21.76 -6.22 -37.50
C PRO A 521 22.92 -6.83 -36.70
N ALA A 522 23.11 -6.46 -35.43
CA ALA A 522 24.26 -6.90 -34.65
C ALA A 522 24.20 -8.40 -34.31
N MET A 523 23.00 -8.93 -34.09
CA MET A 523 22.79 -10.37 -33.89
C MET A 523 23.07 -11.15 -35.16
N GLU A 524 22.59 -10.68 -36.31
CA GLU A 524 22.82 -11.30 -37.62
C GLU A 524 24.32 -11.40 -37.93
N LEU A 525 25.05 -10.29 -37.74
CA LEU A 525 26.50 -10.27 -37.94
C LEU A 525 27.24 -11.22 -36.99
N TYR A 526 26.77 -11.36 -35.74
CA TYR A 526 27.37 -12.29 -34.78
C TYR A 526 27.17 -13.76 -35.20
N PHE A 527 25.98 -14.10 -35.71
CA PHE A 527 25.67 -15.45 -36.20
C PHE A 527 26.50 -15.78 -37.44
N ASP A 528 26.64 -14.85 -38.39
CA ASP A 528 27.48 -15.03 -39.58
C ASP A 528 28.94 -15.28 -39.21
N GLN A 529 29.52 -14.44 -38.34
CA GLN A 529 30.90 -14.59 -37.85
C GLN A 529 31.16 -15.91 -37.13
N ARG A 530 30.12 -16.52 -36.55
CA ARG A 530 30.20 -17.81 -35.84
C ARG A 530 29.87 -19.01 -36.73
N GLY A 531 29.46 -18.81 -37.98
CA GLY A 531 29.07 -19.90 -38.90
C GLY A 531 27.63 -20.40 -38.73
N TYR A 532 26.78 -19.64 -38.03
CA TYR A 532 25.39 -20.00 -37.69
C TYR A 532 24.35 -19.26 -38.56
N GLN A 533 24.75 -18.67 -39.69
CA GLN A 533 23.85 -17.93 -40.58
C GLN A 533 22.62 -18.77 -41.02
N GLU A 534 22.79 -20.07 -41.19
CA GLU A 534 21.73 -21.02 -41.59
C GLU A 534 20.67 -21.29 -40.51
N PHE A 535 20.79 -20.65 -39.35
CA PHE A 535 19.77 -20.65 -38.28
C PHE A 535 18.82 -19.45 -38.36
N LEU A 536 19.13 -18.42 -39.15
CA LEU A 536 18.37 -17.17 -39.21
C LEU A 536 17.32 -17.14 -40.34
#